data_AF-A0A5M6IHX7-F1
#
_entry.id   AF-A0A5M6IHX7-F1
#
_cell.length_a   1.000
_cell.length_b   1.000
_cell.length_c   1.000
_cell.angle_alpha   90.00
_cell.angle_beta   90.00
_cell.angle_gamma   90.00
#
_symmetry.space_group_name_H-M   'P 1'
#
loop_
_entity.id
_entity.type
_entity.pdbx_description
1 polymer ?
#
loop_
_entity_poly.entity_id
_entity_poly.type
_entity_poly.pdbx_seq_one_letter_code
_entity_poly.pdbx_strand_id
1 'polypeptide(L)'
;MTATSKARQSTARQGKSPSGQGGGARAQNNAIRAINEQLSGPVLDVYRSLLPDLASRSYDDILASPELVNGCLLIFEKQRSLFDALLKDSDGAPVPSDEAPLWCGRSVNDVRVLVIRTTAKKYFRTHGDHATDVSEHTGKADTRVNTSLLARLFELVASLWHGESAHVSGGKGQKAKRHKRADAFYETIAPHLLYRWQVPLIPYYATLPRSLVTEMGEGLLKLSRPEDLEFLLKIGRDSFNEAQHIAGDLTREMLDTDPRAAVGVSHAGRSEYERLLEGLHQTMGARFWTVFTSPALLDSLENKSTGDIVEMAGHLDRMGPEAVDSLVEFLQRPQIAPFLRTAESNLDTKTFEDIFGIPGQPRLARQFAQKAAQLRPEGDDVAEFEKRLSFVFKAYTTAPQDFAKGL
;
A
#
# COMPACT_ATOMS: atom_id res chain seq x y z
N MET A 1 53.08 -30.75 -63.86
CA MET A 1 51.83 -31.52 -63.70
C MET A 1 51.06 -30.91 -62.54
N THR A 2 49.78 -30.60 -62.78
CA THR A 2 48.68 -30.34 -61.81
C THR A 2 48.85 -29.20 -60.79
N ALA A 3 47.86 -28.37 -60.43
CA ALA A 3 46.55 -27.95 -60.93
C ALA A 3 45.94 -27.05 -59.81
N THR A 4 45.26 -25.96 -60.19
CA THR A 4 44.09 -25.28 -59.55
C THR A 4 44.01 -25.13 -58.00
N SER A 5 43.67 -23.96 -57.47
CA SER A 5 42.25 -23.58 -57.29
C SER A 5 42.09 -22.13 -56.80
N LYS A 6 41.28 -21.34 -57.54
CA LYS A 6 40.79 -20.00 -57.18
C LYS A 6 39.50 -20.13 -56.35
N ALA A 7 39.49 -19.56 -55.15
CA ALA A 7 38.28 -19.43 -54.34
C ALA A 7 37.38 -18.29 -54.86
N ARG A 8 36.15 -18.63 -55.22
CA ARG A 8 35.04 -17.71 -55.56
C ARG A 8 34.36 -17.24 -54.27
N GLN A 9 34.26 -15.92 -54.08
CA GLN A 9 33.34 -15.31 -53.13
C GLN A 9 31.90 -15.43 -53.65
N SER A 10 31.02 -15.97 -52.82
CA SER A 10 29.57 -16.01 -53.05
C SER A 10 28.89 -14.92 -52.24
N THR A 11 28.22 -14.02 -52.94
CA THR A 11 27.33 -12.99 -52.38
C THR A 11 25.97 -13.61 -52.10
N ALA A 12 25.71 -13.93 -50.83
CA ALA A 12 24.39 -14.35 -50.37
C ALA A 12 23.48 -13.12 -50.17
N ARG A 13 22.46 -12.99 -51.02
CA ARG A 13 21.32 -12.07 -50.85
C ARG A 13 20.53 -12.47 -49.59
N GLN A 14 20.57 -11.66 -48.56
CA GLN A 14 19.63 -11.74 -47.43
C GLN A 14 18.25 -11.21 -47.88
N GLY A 15 17.29 -12.12 -47.99
CA GLY A 15 15.87 -11.80 -48.11
C GLY A 15 15.33 -11.35 -46.75
N LYS A 16 14.95 -10.08 -46.67
CA LYS A 16 14.31 -9.46 -45.50
C LYS A 16 12.82 -9.87 -45.50
N SER A 17 12.42 -10.78 -44.62
CA SER A 17 11.00 -11.15 -44.40
C SER A 17 10.36 -10.18 -43.39
N PRO A 18 9.24 -9.52 -43.71
CA PRO A 18 8.46 -8.75 -42.74
C PRO A 18 7.14 -9.47 -42.43
N SER A 19 7.05 -10.21 -41.33
CA SER A 19 5.75 -10.60 -40.74
C SER A 19 5.94 -11.32 -39.40
N GLY A 20 5.71 -10.62 -38.30
CA GLY A 20 5.72 -11.22 -36.96
C GLY A 20 4.82 -10.52 -35.93
N GLN A 21 4.47 -9.25 -36.12
CA GLN A 21 3.73 -8.47 -35.11
C GLN A 21 2.21 -8.66 -35.15
N GLY A 22 1.62 -9.25 -36.20
CA GLY A 22 0.16 -9.42 -36.32
C GLY A 22 -0.43 -10.67 -35.65
N GLY A 23 0.39 -11.71 -35.38
CA GLY A 23 -0.08 -12.99 -34.83
C GLY A 23 -0.38 -12.92 -33.33
N GLY A 24 0.46 -12.22 -32.55
CA GLY A 24 0.33 -12.13 -31.09
C GLY A 24 -0.95 -11.44 -30.63
N ALA A 25 -1.32 -10.32 -31.26
CA ALA A 25 -2.52 -9.58 -30.90
C ALA A 25 -3.82 -10.37 -31.16
N ARG A 26 -3.88 -11.14 -32.25
CA ARG A 26 -5.04 -12.01 -32.55
C ARG A 26 -5.16 -13.16 -31.56
N ALA A 27 -4.03 -13.82 -31.23
CA ALA A 27 -4.02 -14.89 -30.23
C ALA A 27 -4.44 -14.38 -28.85
N GLN A 28 -3.97 -13.19 -28.46
CA GLN A 28 -4.36 -12.54 -27.20
C GLN A 28 -5.85 -12.22 -27.13
N ASN A 29 -6.44 -11.68 -28.21
CA ASN A 29 -7.87 -11.38 -28.26
C ASN A 29 -8.74 -12.64 -28.16
N ASN A 30 -8.31 -13.73 -28.79
CA ASN A 30 -9.00 -15.02 -28.69
C ASN A 30 -8.96 -15.58 -27.26
N ALA A 31 -7.81 -15.48 -26.58
CA ALA A 31 -7.68 -15.90 -25.18
C ALA A 31 -8.60 -15.09 -24.24
N ILE A 32 -8.67 -13.77 -24.41
CA ILE A 32 -9.56 -12.90 -23.61
C ILE A 32 -11.03 -13.27 -23.82
N ARG A 33 -11.42 -13.54 -25.08
CA ARG A 33 -12.79 -13.99 -25.38
C ARG A 33 -13.13 -15.31 -24.71
N ALA A 34 -12.23 -16.30 -24.81
CA ALA A 34 -12.40 -17.59 -24.15
C ALA A 34 -12.53 -17.46 -22.63
N ILE A 35 -11.71 -16.60 -22.00
CA ILE A 35 -11.80 -16.31 -20.57
C ILE A 35 -13.17 -15.72 -20.22
N ASN A 36 -13.66 -14.74 -20.96
CA ASN A 36 -14.98 -14.13 -20.70
C ASN A 36 -16.13 -15.14 -20.89
N GLU A 37 -16.05 -16.03 -21.87
CA GLU A 37 -17.04 -17.10 -22.06
C GLU A 37 -17.05 -18.07 -20.87
N GLN A 38 -15.87 -18.45 -20.34
CA GLN A 38 -15.78 -19.29 -19.14
C GLN A 38 -16.28 -18.58 -17.86
N LEU A 39 -15.89 -17.31 -17.69
CA LEU A 39 -16.28 -16.49 -16.53
C LEU A 39 -17.78 -16.21 -16.49
N SER A 40 -18.42 -15.99 -17.63
CA SER A 40 -19.86 -15.69 -17.71
C SER A 40 -20.76 -16.93 -17.74
N GLY A 41 -20.22 -18.11 -18.01
CA GLY A 41 -20.92 -19.39 -18.01
C GLY A 41 -20.48 -20.30 -16.84
N PRO A 42 -19.66 -21.34 -17.08
CA PRO A 42 -19.37 -22.38 -16.09
C PRO A 42 -18.89 -21.88 -14.73
N VAL A 43 -18.03 -20.86 -14.70
CA VAL A 43 -17.53 -20.29 -13.44
C VAL A 43 -18.67 -19.60 -12.67
N LEU A 44 -19.51 -18.84 -13.38
CA LEU A 44 -20.65 -18.16 -12.78
C LEU A 44 -21.72 -19.14 -12.29
N ASP A 45 -21.88 -20.29 -12.97
CA ASP A 45 -22.81 -21.34 -12.54
C ASP A 45 -22.36 -21.96 -11.21
N VAL A 46 -21.06 -22.18 -11.01
CA VAL A 46 -20.51 -22.59 -9.70
C VAL A 46 -20.84 -21.54 -8.65
N TYR A 47 -20.59 -20.25 -8.91
CA TYR A 47 -20.91 -19.20 -7.94
C TYR A 47 -22.40 -19.10 -7.62
N ARG A 48 -23.29 -19.23 -8.61
CA ARG A 48 -24.75 -19.21 -8.40
C ARG A 48 -25.25 -20.37 -7.55
N SER A 49 -24.57 -21.52 -7.61
CA SER A 49 -24.88 -22.66 -6.74
C SER A 49 -24.52 -22.42 -5.27
N LEU A 50 -23.54 -21.53 -5.01
CA LEU A 50 -23.05 -21.20 -3.67
C LEU A 50 -23.72 -19.95 -3.08
N LEU A 51 -24.07 -18.98 -3.94
CA LEU A 51 -24.63 -17.69 -3.57
C LEU A 51 -25.96 -17.47 -4.31
N PRO A 52 -27.10 -17.80 -3.66
CA PRO A 52 -28.43 -17.62 -4.25
C PRO A 52 -28.71 -16.19 -4.73
N ASP A 53 -28.13 -15.18 -4.06
CA ASP A 53 -28.27 -13.76 -4.41
C ASP A 53 -27.65 -13.39 -5.77
N LEU A 54 -26.82 -14.27 -6.36
CA LEU A 54 -26.27 -14.10 -7.70
C LEU A 54 -27.17 -14.69 -8.79
N ALA A 55 -28.20 -15.47 -8.45
CA ALA A 55 -29.05 -16.14 -9.43
C ALA A 55 -29.80 -15.16 -10.34
N SER A 56 -30.21 -14.00 -9.80
CA SER A 56 -30.93 -12.95 -10.54
C SER A 56 -30.00 -11.94 -11.24
N ARG A 57 -28.69 -12.01 -11.01
CA ARG A 57 -27.72 -11.02 -11.50
C ARG A 57 -27.03 -11.50 -12.77
N SER A 58 -26.86 -10.59 -13.73
CA SER A 58 -26.05 -10.87 -14.91
C SER A 58 -24.55 -10.82 -14.56
N TYR A 59 -23.72 -11.44 -15.41
CA TYR A 59 -22.26 -11.33 -15.28
C TYR A 59 -21.80 -9.86 -15.30
N ASP A 60 -22.44 -9.03 -16.12
CA ASP A 60 -22.12 -7.61 -16.24
C ASP A 60 -22.47 -6.81 -14.98
N ASP A 61 -23.58 -7.16 -14.29
CA ASP A 61 -24.00 -6.55 -13.03
C ASP A 61 -23.03 -6.92 -11.89
N ILE A 62 -22.56 -8.18 -11.88
CA ILE A 62 -21.57 -8.65 -10.90
C ILE A 62 -20.26 -7.88 -11.07
N LEU A 63 -19.73 -7.80 -12.30
CA LEU A 63 -18.51 -7.04 -12.60
C LEU A 63 -18.66 -5.54 -12.37
N ALA A 64 -19.87 -5.00 -12.26
CA ALA A 64 -20.08 -3.59 -11.92
C ALA A 64 -20.00 -3.33 -10.40
N SER A 65 -20.00 -4.38 -9.57
CA SER A 65 -19.97 -4.29 -8.11
C SER A 65 -18.64 -4.83 -7.55
N PRO A 66 -17.74 -3.96 -7.05
CA PRO A 66 -16.53 -4.39 -6.36
C PRO A 66 -16.81 -5.33 -5.19
N GLU A 67 -17.90 -5.14 -4.45
CA GLU A 67 -18.28 -5.99 -3.32
C GLU A 67 -18.60 -7.44 -3.75
N LEU A 68 -19.42 -7.60 -4.79
CA LEU A 68 -19.76 -8.94 -5.30
C LEU A 68 -18.53 -9.64 -5.86
N VAL A 69 -17.69 -8.91 -6.62
CA VAL A 69 -16.44 -9.45 -7.15
C VAL A 69 -15.49 -9.86 -6.02
N ASN A 70 -15.38 -9.04 -4.98
CA ASN A 70 -14.60 -9.33 -3.79
C ASN A 70 -15.07 -10.62 -3.10
N GLY A 71 -16.39 -10.79 -2.93
CA GLY A 71 -16.99 -12.00 -2.38
C GLY A 71 -16.70 -13.25 -3.22
N CYS A 72 -16.89 -13.17 -4.54
CA CYS A 72 -16.57 -14.27 -5.46
C CYS A 72 -15.09 -14.68 -5.37
N LEU A 73 -14.17 -13.71 -5.39
CA LEU A 73 -12.73 -13.99 -5.28
C LEU A 73 -12.37 -14.64 -3.93
N LEU A 74 -13.00 -14.22 -2.83
CA LEU A 74 -12.79 -14.86 -1.51
C LEU A 74 -13.30 -16.31 -1.50
N ILE A 75 -14.46 -16.57 -2.10
CA ILE A 75 -15.00 -17.94 -2.19
C ILE A 75 -14.05 -18.82 -3.00
N PHE A 76 -13.55 -18.33 -4.14
CA PHE A 76 -12.57 -19.06 -4.92
C PHE A 76 -11.30 -19.39 -4.12
N GLU A 77 -10.76 -18.42 -3.38
CA GLU A 77 -9.56 -18.62 -2.54
C GLU A 77 -9.80 -19.64 -1.41
N LYS A 78 -11.00 -19.65 -0.82
CA LYS A 78 -11.35 -20.55 0.29
C LYS A 78 -11.82 -21.94 -0.16
N GLN A 79 -12.42 -22.04 -1.35
CA GLN A 79 -13.08 -23.24 -1.87
C GLN A 79 -12.62 -23.56 -3.29
N ARG A 80 -11.32 -23.45 -3.56
CA ARG A 80 -10.71 -23.70 -4.87
C ARG A 80 -11.12 -25.04 -5.48
N SER A 81 -11.26 -26.08 -4.66
CA SER A 81 -11.61 -27.43 -5.09
C SER A 81 -12.96 -27.53 -5.82
N LEU A 82 -13.89 -26.59 -5.57
CA LEU A 82 -15.15 -26.51 -6.32
C LEU A 82 -14.95 -26.13 -7.79
N PHE A 83 -13.79 -25.57 -8.13
CA PHE A 83 -13.43 -25.13 -9.47
C PHE A 83 -12.46 -26.09 -10.18
N ASP A 84 -12.06 -27.20 -9.56
CA ASP A 84 -11.03 -28.12 -10.10
C ASP A 84 -11.38 -28.64 -11.51
N ALA A 85 -12.67 -28.82 -11.81
CA ALA A 85 -13.13 -29.23 -13.13
C ALA A 85 -12.80 -28.19 -14.24
N LEU A 86 -12.67 -26.92 -13.87
CA LEU A 86 -12.39 -25.77 -14.75
C LEU A 86 -10.90 -25.40 -14.76
N LEU A 87 -10.15 -25.76 -13.71
CA LEU A 87 -8.73 -25.45 -13.55
C LEU A 87 -7.84 -26.50 -14.22
N LYS A 88 -7.85 -26.52 -15.56
CA LYS A 88 -7.07 -27.45 -16.37
C LYS A 88 -6.06 -26.74 -17.27
N ASP A 89 -4.91 -27.36 -17.47
CA ASP A 89 -3.88 -26.91 -18.42
C ASP A 89 -4.24 -27.31 -19.88
N SER A 90 -3.32 -27.07 -20.82
CA SER A 90 -3.52 -27.40 -22.24
C SER A 90 -3.63 -28.90 -22.53
N ASP A 91 -3.09 -29.75 -21.66
CA ASP A 91 -3.13 -31.20 -21.78
C ASP A 91 -4.35 -31.80 -21.05
N GLY A 92 -5.16 -30.96 -20.40
CA GLY A 92 -6.35 -31.35 -19.65
C GLY A 92 -6.04 -31.84 -18.22
N ALA A 93 -4.80 -31.71 -17.77
CA ALA A 93 -4.40 -32.06 -16.41
C ALA A 93 -4.78 -30.93 -15.41
N PRO A 94 -5.03 -31.25 -14.13
CA PRO A 94 -5.33 -30.25 -13.11
C PRO A 94 -4.16 -29.28 -12.89
N VAL A 95 -4.46 -28.00 -12.74
CA VAL A 95 -3.45 -26.96 -12.51
C VAL A 95 -3.10 -26.82 -11.02
N PRO A 96 -1.84 -27.07 -10.61
CA PRO A 96 -1.46 -27.19 -9.20
C PRO A 96 -1.30 -25.85 -8.46
N SER A 97 -1.15 -24.73 -9.17
CA SER A 97 -0.92 -23.40 -8.58
C SER A 97 -1.66 -22.31 -9.35
N ASP A 98 -1.74 -21.09 -8.79
CA ASP A 98 -2.37 -19.95 -9.47
C ASP A 98 -1.50 -19.33 -10.57
N GLU A 99 -0.21 -19.66 -10.60
CA GLU A 99 0.76 -19.14 -11.57
C GLU A 99 0.92 -20.06 -12.78
N ALA A 100 0.54 -21.33 -12.66
CA ALA A 100 0.60 -22.27 -13.76
C ALA A 100 -0.45 -21.93 -14.84
N PRO A 101 -0.11 -22.06 -16.13
CA PRO A 101 -0.99 -21.68 -17.22
C PRO A 101 -2.18 -22.65 -17.33
N LEU A 102 -3.37 -22.08 -17.48
CA LEU A 102 -4.59 -22.79 -17.88
C LEU A 102 -4.52 -23.15 -19.38
N TRP A 103 -5.48 -23.94 -19.85
CA TRP A 103 -5.63 -24.34 -21.24
C TRP A 103 -5.61 -23.17 -22.26
N CYS A 104 -6.01 -21.97 -21.84
CA CYS A 104 -6.00 -20.76 -22.65
C CYS A 104 -4.64 -20.03 -22.67
N GLY A 105 -3.60 -20.60 -22.04
CA GLY A 105 -2.26 -20.03 -21.93
C GLY A 105 -2.11 -18.90 -20.91
N ARG A 106 -3.12 -18.68 -20.05
CA ARG A 106 -3.14 -17.66 -18.99
C ARG A 106 -3.22 -18.33 -17.63
N SER A 107 -2.56 -17.76 -16.64
CA SER A 107 -2.64 -18.25 -15.26
C SER A 107 -3.94 -17.81 -14.59
N VAL A 108 -4.28 -18.41 -13.44
CA VAL A 108 -5.42 -17.94 -12.61
C VAL A 108 -5.15 -16.50 -12.14
N ASN A 109 -3.90 -16.18 -11.84
CA ASN A 109 -3.50 -14.83 -11.44
C ASN A 109 -3.73 -13.80 -12.55
N ASP A 110 -3.41 -14.13 -13.81
CA ASP A 110 -3.74 -13.29 -14.99
C ASP A 110 -5.24 -13.04 -15.10
N VAL A 111 -6.06 -14.08 -14.91
CA VAL A 111 -7.53 -13.98 -14.95
C VAL A 111 -8.05 -13.10 -13.81
N ARG A 112 -7.49 -13.24 -12.60
CA ARG A 112 -7.82 -12.40 -11.44
C ARG A 112 -7.53 -10.93 -11.72
N VAL A 113 -6.35 -10.60 -12.23
CA VAL A 113 -5.97 -9.23 -12.62
C VAL A 113 -6.94 -8.67 -13.68
N LEU A 114 -7.33 -9.48 -14.66
CA LEU A 114 -8.32 -9.09 -15.68
C LEU A 114 -9.66 -8.76 -15.05
N VAL A 115 -10.16 -9.58 -14.12
CA VAL A 115 -11.43 -9.34 -13.41
C VAL A 115 -11.36 -8.06 -12.57
N ILE A 116 -10.29 -7.86 -11.80
CA ILE A 116 -10.08 -6.65 -10.96
C ILE A 116 -10.10 -5.40 -11.85
N ARG A 117 -9.31 -5.40 -12.92
CA ARG A 117 -9.22 -4.28 -13.86
C ARG A 117 -10.55 -4.00 -14.58
N THR A 118 -11.27 -5.04 -14.99
CA THR A 118 -12.58 -4.89 -15.62
C THR A 118 -13.60 -4.29 -14.65
N THR A 119 -13.56 -4.74 -13.39
CA THR A 119 -14.41 -4.24 -12.31
C THR A 119 -14.13 -2.77 -12.04
N ALA A 120 -12.86 -2.40 -11.88
CA ALA A 120 -12.44 -1.02 -11.68
C ALA A 120 -12.86 -0.12 -12.85
N LYS A 121 -12.63 -0.56 -14.09
CA LYS A 121 -13.03 0.18 -15.30
C LYS A 121 -14.53 0.44 -15.35
N LYS A 122 -15.34 -0.59 -15.09
CA LYS A 122 -16.81 -0.45 -15.02
C LYS A 122 -17.21 0.51 -13.91
N TYR A 123 -16.63 0.35 -12.71
CA TYR A 123 -16.93 1.20 -11.57
C TYR A 123 -16.61 2.67 -11.85
N PHE A 124 -15.41 2.98 -12.37
CA PHE A 124 -15.00 4.35 -12.69
C PHE A 124 -15.86 4.99 -13.79
N ARG A 125 -16.32 4.23 -14.77
CA ARG A 125 -17.24 4.77 -15.80
C ARG A 125 -18.59 5.18 -15.26
N THR A 126 -19.04 4.53 -14.18
CA THR A 126 -20.33 4.79 -13.56
C THR A 126 -20.22 5.86 -12.45
N HIS A 127 -19.13 5.84 -11.68
CA HIS A 127 -18.94 6.63 -10.45
C HIS A 127 -17.78 7.65 -10.49
N GLY A 128 -16.86 7.56 -11.45
CA GLY A 128 -15.63 8.38 -11.53
C GLY A 128 -15.84 9.84 -11.96
N ASP A 129 -17.08 10.33 -11.91
CA ASP A 129 -17.45 11.70 -12.26
C ASP A 129 -17.32 12.68 -11.10
N HIS A 130 -17.12 12.17 -9.89
CA HIS A 130 -17.12 12.97 -8.66
C HIS A 130 -15.73 13.52 -8.30
N ALA A 131 -14.66 12.93 -8.84
CA ALA A 131 -13.38 13.60 -8.91
C ALA A 131 -13.49 14.67 -10.01
N THR A 132 -14.02 15.84 -9.65
CA THR A 132 -13.58 17.04 -10.35
C THR A 132 -12.05 16.97 -10.30
N ASP A 133 -11.40 16.79 -11.45
CA ASP A 133 -10.11 17.42 -11.68
C ASP A 133 -10.36 18.86 -11.23
N VAL A 134 -10.03 19.17 -9.96
CA VAL A 134 -9.79 20.53 -9.52
C VAL A 134 -8.80 20.97 -10.56
N SER A 135 -9.27 21.77 -11.52
CA SER A 135 -8.47 22.10 -12.67
C SER A 135 -7.14 22.55 -12.13
N GLU A 136 -6.05 22.23 -12.84
CA GLU A 136 -4.82 22.98 -12.83
C GLU A 136 -5.09 24.42 -12.35
N HIS A 137 -4.98 24.66 -11.03
CA HIS A 137 -5.17 25.96 -10.42
C HIS A 137 -3.77 26.50 -10.30
N THR A 138 -3.19 26.81 -11.45
CA THR A 138 -2.29 27.95 -11.56
C THR A 138 -3.06 29.16 -11.05
N GLY A 139 -2.87 29.48 -9.76
CA GLY A 139 -3.31 30.72 -9.14
C GLY A 139 -4.78 30.78 -8.73
N LYS A 140 -5.09 30.27 -7.53
CA LYS A 140 -5.82 31.02 -6.49
C LYS A 140 -5.95 30.15 -5.24
N ALA A 141 -5.33 30.62 -4.17
CA ALA A 141 -5.55 30.15 -2.81
C ALA A 141 -6.99 30.46 -2.42
N ASP A 142 -7.82 29.42 -2.33
CA ASP A 142 -8.95 29.28 -1.40
C ASP A 142 -9.79 28.08 -1.85
N THR A 143 -9.80 27.01 -1.06
CA THR A 143 -11.03 26.55 -0.38
C THR A 143 -10.77 25.28 0.43
N ARG A 144 -11.29 25.32 1.65
CA ARG A 144 -11.42 24.22 2.63
C ARG A 144 -11.63 22.85 1.97
N VAL A 145 -10.83 21.89 2.42
CA VAL A 145 -11.02 20.46 2.20
C VAL A 145 -12.48 20.10 2.48
N ASN A 146 -13.19 19.68 1.44
CA ASN A 146 -14.62 19.43 1.49
C ASN A 146 -14.85 18.04 2.11
N THR A 147 -14.71 17.93 3.44
CA THR A 147 -15.06 16.74 4.23
C THR A 147 -16.51 16.28 3.99
N SER A 148 -17.36 17.18 3.49
CA SER A 148 -18.73 16.89 3.05
C SER A 148 -18.83 15.94 1.85
N LEU A 149 -17.79 15.82 1.01
CA LEU A 149 -17.78 14.90 -0.13
C LEU A 149 -17.53 13.45 0.31
N LEU A 150 -16.67 13.24 1.30
CA LEU A 150 -16.47 11.91 1.90
C LEU A 150 -17.71 11.49 2.70
N ALA A 151 -18.32 12.40 3.48
CA ALA A 151 -19.59 12.12 4.16
C ALA A 151 -20.73 11.79 3.19
N ARG A 152 -20.82 12.51 2.06
CA ARG A 152 -21.79 12.21 0.98
C ARG A 152 -21.46 10.91 0.23
N LEU A 153 -20.18 10.54 0.10
CA LEU A 153 -19.77 9.26 -0.46
C LEU A 153 -20.10 8.11 0.51
N PHE A 154 -19.92 8.29 1.81
CA PHE A 154 -20.35 7.33 2.83
C PHE A 154 -21.87 7.21 2.90
N GLU A 155 -22.62 8.31 2.77
CA GLU A 155 -24.09 8.29 2.61
C GLU A 155 -24.53 7.64 1.31
N LEU A 156 -23.79 7.80 0.20
CA LEU A 156 -24.08 7.15 -1.09
C LEU A 156 -23.69 5.67 -1.11
N VAL A 157 -22.57 5.30 -0.48
CA VAL A 157 -22.16 3.90 -0.28
C VAL A 157 -23.13 3.21 0.67
N ALA A 158 -23.57 3.90 1.73
CA ALA A 158 -24.64 3.44 2.61
C ALA A 158 -25.98 3.35 1.85
N SER A 159 -26.37 4.32 1.03
CA SER A 159 -27.63 4.26 0.28
C SER A 159 -27.61 3.20 -0.83
N LEU A 160 -26.44 2.94 -1.43
CA LEU A 160 -26.24 1.80 -2.34
C LEU A 160 -26.31 0.46 -1.60
N TRP A 161 -25.82 0.38 -0.35
CA TRP A 161 -26.00 -0.79 0.51
C TRP A 161 -27.47 -1.07 0.85
N HIS A 162 -28.36 -0.07 0.73
CA HIS A 162 -29.81 -0.22 0.91
C HIS A 162 -30.59 -0.34 -0.42
N GLY A 163 -29.90 -0.43 -1.57
CA GLY A 163 -30.52 -0.78 -2.85
C GLY A 163 -31.25 0.35 -3.59
N GLU A 164 -31.06 1.63 -3.24
CA GLU A 164 -31.68 2.74 -3.97
C GLU A 164 -30.75 3.31 -5.06
N SER A 165 -31.16 3.19 -6.32
CA SER A 165 -30.44 3.73 -7.48
C SER A 165 -30.86 5.19 -7.73
N ALA A 166 -29.98 6.14 -7.45
CA ALA A 166 -30.23 7.55 -7.79
C ALA A 166 -30.19 7.77 -9.32
N HIS A 167 -31.37 7.97 -9.92
CA HIS A 167 -31.54 8.24 -11.34
C HIS A 167 -31.07 9.67 -11.69
N VAL A 168 -29.86 9.82 -12.24
CA VAL A 168 -29.37 11.12 -12.76
C VAL A 168 -29.60 11.20 -14.28
N SER A 169 -30.57 12.02 -14.70
CA SER A 169 -30.92 12.28 -16.10
C SER A 169 -29.96 13.28 -16.76
N GLY A 170 -28.77 12.83 -17.20
CA GLY A 170 -27.80 13.63 -17.95
C GLY A 170 -27.82 13.35 -19.48
N GLY A 171 -27.78 14.42 -20.29
CA GLY A 171 -27.88 14.38 -21.76
C GLY A 171 -26.75 13.59 -22.45
N LYS A 172 -27.05 13.03 -23.64
CA LYS A 172 -26.17 12.08 -24.39
C LYS A 172 -24.73 12.57 -24.62
N GLY A 173 -24.51 13.89 -24.78
CA GLY A 173 -23.17 14.47 -24.97
C GLY A 173 -22.31 14.53 -23.69
N GLN A 174 -22.92 14.59 -22.51
CA GLN A 174 -22.18 14.55 -21.24
C GLN A 174 -21.67 13.14 -20.95
N LYS A 175 -22.49 12.11 -21.17
CA LYS A 175 -22.09 10.70 -20.97
C LYS A 175 -20.82 10.32 -21.72
N ALA A 176 -20.67 10.72 -22.98
CA ALA A 176 -19.46 10.43 -23.76
C ALA A 176 -18.19 11.08 -23.17
N LYS A 177 -18.28 12.33 -22.69
CA LYS A 177 -17.16 13.03 -22.03
C LYS A 177 -16.80 12.40 -20.69
N ARG A 178 -17.79 11.96 -19.92
CA ARG A 178 -17.62 11.23 -18.65
C ARG A 178 -16.82 9.95 -18.85
N HIS A 179 -17.23 9.13 -19.83
CA HIS A 179 -16.51 7.90 -20.17
C HIS A 179 -15.05 8.16 -20.58
N LYS A 180 -14.78 9.23 -21.34
CA LYS A 180 -13.40 9.57 -21.73
C LYS A 180 -12.52 9.92 -20.52
N ARG A 181 -13.04 10.65 -19.53
CA ARG A 181 -12.31 10.97 -18.28
C ARG A 181 -12.07 9.73 -17.43
N ALA A 182 -13.11 8.92 -17.23
CA ALA A 182 -13.01 7.66 -16.50
C ALA A 182 -12.03 6.68 -17.16
N ASP A 183 -12.01 6.64 -18.49
CA ASP A 183 -11.05 5.81 -19.25
C ASP A 183 -9.61 6.30 -19.07
N ALA A 184 -9.37 7.61 -19.11
CA ALA A 184 -8.04 8.17 -18.87
C ALA A 184 -7.55 7.95 -17.42
N PHE A 185 -8.45 8.06 -16.43
CA PHE A 185 -8.15 7.72 -15.04
C PHE A 185 -7.83 6.21 -14.92
N TYR A 186 -8.67 5.36 -15.50
CA TYR A 186 -8.46 3.91 -15.53
C TYR A 186 -7.10 3.54 -16.13
N GLU A 187 -6.73 4.12 -17.27
CA GLU A 187 -5.43 3.87 -17.92
C GLU A 187 -4.24 4.23 -17.00
N THR A 188 -4.42 5.23 -16.14
CA THR A 188 -3.38 5.67 -15.19
C THR A 188 -3.24 4.69 -14.02
N ILE A 189 -4.35 4.20 -13.45
CA ILE A 189 -4.33 3.31 -12.27
C ILE A 189 -4.20 1.82 -12.64
N ALA A 190 -4.58 1.41 -13.85
CA ALA A 190 -4.60 0.01 -14.26
C ALA A 190 -3.28 -0.75 -14.05
N PRO A 191 -2.08 -0.17 -14.28
CA PRO A 191 -0.80 -0.83 -13.97
C PRO A 191 -0.68 -1.25 -12.51
N HIS A 192 -1.31 -0.52 -11.59
CA HIS A 192 -1.25 -0.75 -10.15
C HIS A 192 -2.39 -1.62 -9.61
N LEU A 193 -3.38 -2.01 -10.43
CA LEU A 193 -4.46 -2.91 -10.03
C LEU A 193 -4.08 -4.37 -10.29
N LEU A 194 -3.34 -4.96 -9.35
CA LEU A 194 -2.70 -6.27 -9.48
C LEU A 194 -3.23 -7.31 -8.48
N TYR A 195 -3.72 -6.88 -7.34
CA TYR A 195 -3.98 -7.76 -6.20
C TYR A 195 -5.44 -7.76 -5.77
N ARG A 196 -5.89 -8.93 -5.28
CA ARG A 196 -7.25 -9.17 -4.79
C ARG A 196 -7.68 -8.17 -3.71
N TRP A 197 -6.78 -7.83 -2.79
CA TRP A 197 -7.07 -6.89 -1.70
C TRP A 197 -7.45 -5.48 -2.18
N GLN A 198 -7.16 -5.13 -3.44
CA GLN A 198 -7.48 -3.84 -4.03
C GLN A 198 -8.94 -3.72 -4.48
N VAL A 199 -9.65 -4.83 -4.68
CA VAL A 199 -11.05 -4.82 -5.11
C VAL A 199 -11.93 -3.98 -4.17
N PRO A 200 -11.94 -4.20 -2.84
CA PRO A 200 -12.71 -3.36 -1.92
C PRO A 200 -12.24 -1.89 -1.88
N LEU A 201 -11.05 -1.58 -2.39
CA LEU A 201 -10.50 -0.22 -2.44
C LEU A 201 -10.88 0.54 -3.71
N ILE A 202 -11.46 -0.12 -4.74
CA ILE A 202 -11.89 0.53 -5.99
C ILE A 202 -12.76 1.78 -5.74
N PRO A 203 -13.76 1.76 -4.83
CA PRO A 203 -14.53 2.95 -4.49
C PRO A 203 -13.68 4.13 -4.00
N TYR A 204 -12.65 3.84 -3.19
CA TYR A 204 -11.74 4.84 -2.64
C TYR A 204 -10.80 5.38 -3.72
N TYR A 205 -10.26 4.51 -4.58
CA TYR A 205 -9.46 4.94 -5.73
C TYR A 205 -10.23 5.89 -6.65
N ALA A 206 -11.53 5.67 -6.85
CA ALA A 206 -12.36 6.54 -7.68
C ALA A 206 -12.44 7.99 -7.18
N THR A 207 -12.07 8.24 -5.92
CA THR A 207 -12.05 9.58 -5.32
C THR A 207 -10.70 10.29 -5.46
N LEU A 208 -9.65 9.58 -5.86
CA LEU A 208 -8.31 10.15 -6.00
C LEU A 208 -8.21 11.01 -7.27
N PRO A 209 -7.53 12.17 -7.20
CA PRO A 209 -7.12 12.90 -8.39
C PRO A 209 -6.16 12.06 -9.25
N ARG A 210 -6.28 12.17 -10.58
CA ARG A 210 -5.41 11.44 -11.52
C ARG A 210 -3.92 11.80 -11.38
N SER A 211 -3.64 13.07 -11.09
CA SER A 211 -2.27 13.57 -10.85
C SER A 211 -1.63 12.85 -9.66
N LEU A 212 -2.39 12.71 -8.57
CA LEU A 212 -1.94 12.00 -7.37
C LEU A 212 -1.63 10.52 -7.67
N VAL A 213 -2.50 9.83 -8.42
CA VAL A 213 -2.23 8.44 -8.84
C VAL A 213 -0.94 8.33 -9.66
N THR A 214 -0.72 9.27 -10.60
CA THR A 214 0.48 9.33 -11.43
C THR A 214 1.74 9.50 -10.58
N GLU A 215 1.70 10.42 -9.62
CA GLU A 215 2.84 10.73 -8.76
C GLU A 215 3.16 9.60 -7.78
N MET A 216 2.13 9.01 -7.17
CA MET A 216 2.29 7.85 -6.30
C MET A 216 2.91 6.67 -7.04
N GLY A 217 2.42 6.36 -8.25
CA GLY A 217 2.86 5.19 -9.00
C GLY A 217 2.77 3.91 -8.15
N GLU A 218 3.89 3.18 -8.02
CA GLU A 218 3.96 1.96 -7.21
C GLU A 218 3.70 2.16 -5.71
N GLY A 219 3.91 3.36 -5.16
CA GLY A 219 3.55 3.72 -3.79
C GLY A 219 2.08 3.46 -3.46
N LEU A 220 1.19 3.48 -4.46
CA LEU A 220 -0.22 3.13 -4.29
C LEU A 220 -0.42 1.70 -3.78
N LEU A 221 0.50 0.79 -4.07
CA LEU A 221 0.46 -0.61 -3.61
C LEU A 221 0.74 -0.74 -2.11
N LYS A 222 1.28 0.31 -1.46
CA LYS A 222 1.48 0.35 0.00
C LYS A 222 0.21 0.73 0.76
N LEU A 223 -0.76 1.36 0.09
CA LEU A 223 -2.04 1.77 0.67
C LEU A 223 -3.05 0.63 0.57
N SER A 224 -2.92 -0.32 1.50
CA SER A 224 -3.75 -1.52 1.53
C SER A 224 -5.05 -1.38 2.30
N ARG A 225 -5.25 -0.26 3.00
CA ARG A 225 -6.43 -0.02 3.82
C ARG A 225 -7.19 1.22 3.34
N PRO A 226 -8.53 1.24 3.51
CA PRO A 226 -9.33 2.43 3.26
C PRO A 226 -8.81 3.67 3.99
N GLU A 227 -8.44 3.49 5.26
CA GLU A 227 -7.95 4.55 6.13
C GLU A 227 -6.70 5.24 5.56
N ASP A 228 -5.82 4.50 4.89
CA ASP A 228 -4.59 5.05 4.32
C ASP A 228 -4.89 6.00 3.14
N LEU A 229 -5.90 5.65 2.32
CA LEU A 229 -6.36 6.47 1.19
C LEU A 229 -7.13 7.70 1.66
N GLU A 230 -7.98 7.54 2.67
CA GLU A 230 -8.68 8.65 3.29
C GLU A 230 -7.74 9.64 3.96
N PHE A 231 -6.70 9.13 4.61
CA PHE A 231 -5.67 9.96 5.21
C PHE A 231 -5.08 10.89 4.15
N LEU A 232 -4.62 10.34 3.01
CA LEU A 232 -4.09 11.12 1.88
C LEU A 232 -5.06 12.20 1.36
N LEU A 233 -6.35 11.90 1.29
CA LEU A 233 -7.36 12.86 0.85
C LEU A 233 -7.59 14.01 1.85
N LYS A 234 -7.43 13.75 3.15
CA LYS A 234 -7.67 14.75 4.22
C LYS A 234 -6.60 15.84 4.25
N ILE A 235 -5.33 15.47 4.01
CA ILE A 235 -4.19 16.41 4.02
C ILE A 235 -4.33 17.45 2.92
N GLY A 236 -4.95 17.06 1.82
CA GLY A 236 -5.10 17.92 0.65
C GLY A 236 -3.85 17.97 -0.20
N ARG A 237 -3.99 18.62 -1.35
CA ARG A 237 -2.97 18.63 -2.40
C ARG A 237 -1.76 19.52 -2.05
N ASP A 238 -1.99 20.59 -1.32
CA ASP A 238 -0.97 21.60 -1.04
C ASP A 238 0.14 21.04 -0.13
N SER A 239 -0.23 20.39 0.97
CA SER A 239 0.73 19.71 1.85
C SER A 239 1.47 18.57 1.15
N PHE A 240 0.83 17.86 0.22
CA PHE A 240 1.52 16.84 -0.58
C PHE A 240 2.58 17.47 -1.50
N ASN A 241 2.25 18.56 -2.20
CA ASN A 241 3.20 19.27 -3.06
C ASN A 241 4.35 19.89 -2.25
N GLU A 242 4.04 20.45 -1.08
CA GLU A 242 5.04 20.98 -0.15
C GLU A 242 6.00 19.89 0.30
N ALA A 243 5.48 18.72 0.68
CA ALA A 243 6.30 17.58 1.07
C ALA A 243 7.25 17.12 -0.05
N GLN A 244 6.78 17.09 -1.30
CA GLN A 244 7.64 16.79 -2.46
C GLN A 244 8.73 17.85 -2.65
N HIS A 245 8.39 19.12 -2.48
CA HIS A 245 9.38 20.20 -2.55
C HIS A 245 10.43 20.10 -1.44
N ILE A 246 10.03 19.77 -0.21
CA ILE A 246 10.93 19.57 0.92
C ILE A 246 11.82 18.34 0.71
N ALA A 247 11.22 17.21 0.30
CA ALA A 247 11.94 15.96 0.11
C ALA A 247 12.93 16.00 -1.07
N GLY A 248 12.66 16.83 -2.08
CA GLY A 248 13.55 17.04 -3.22
C GLY A 248 13.84 15.73 -3.96
N ASP A 249 15.11 15.39 -4.11
CA ASP A 249 15.58 14.19 -4.82
C ASP A 249 15.08 12.88 -4.17
N LEU A 250 14.75 12.91 -2.88
CA LEU A 250 14.29 11.75 -2.14
C LEU A 250 12.77 11.53 -2.22
N THR A 251 12.04 12.38 -2.97
CA THR A 251 10.59 12.26 -3.14
C THR A 251 10.16 10.88 -3.61
N ARG A 252 10.90 10.27 -4.55
CA ARG A 252 10.52 8.93 -5.05
C ARG A 252 10.69 7.86 -3.98
N GLU A 253 11.78 7.91 -3.22
CA GLU A 253 12.03 6.98 -2.12
C GLU A 253 10.93 7.08 -1.04
N MET A 254 10.53 8.30 -0.70
CA MET A 254 9.41 8.57 0.22
C MET A 254 8.13 7.89 -0.26
N LEU A 255 7.72 8.16 -1.51
CA LEU A 255 6.45 7.65 -2.05
C LEU A 255 6.45 6.14 -2.24
N ASP A 256 7.58 5.54 -2.61
CA ASP A 256 7.72 4.09 -2.79
C ASP A 256 7.78 3.33 -1.45
N THR A 257 8.28 3.98 -0.40
CA THR A 257 8.37 3.38 0.93
C THR A 257 7.07 3.52 1.70
N ASP A 258 6.67 4.77 1.97
CA ASP A 258 5.42 5.08 2.66
C ASP A 258 4.91 6.46 2.24
N PRO A 259 3.93 6.54 1.31
CA PRO A 259 3.44 7.82 0.83
C PRO A 259 2.71 8.64 1.91
N ARG A 260 2.37 8.05 3.06
CA ARG A 260 1.82 8.79 4.21
C ARG A 260 2.88 9.67 4.88
N ALA A 261 4.17 9.38 4.67
CA ALA A 261 5.28 10.20 5.14
C ALA A 261 5.22 11.64 4.61
N ALA A 262 4.59 11.88 3.46
CA ALA A 262 4.41 13.22 2.92
C ALA A 262 3.75 14.18 3.94
N VAL A 263 2.87 13.66 4.80
CA VAL A 263 2.22 14.46 5.85
C VAL A 263 3.20 14.93 6.89
N GLY A 264 3.98 14.01 7.44
CA GLY A 264 4.98 14.37 8.42
C GLY A 264 6.02 15.29 7.84
N VAL A 265 6.41 15.12 6.57
CA VAL A 265 7.40 16.00 5.92
C VAL A 265 6.86 17.42 5.80
N SER A 266 5.61 17.60 5.35
CA SER A 266 4.97 18.93 5.32
C SER A 266 4.79 19.50 6.73
N HIS A 267 4.40 18.68 7.70
CA HIS A 267 4.22 19.07 9.11
C HIS A 267 5.53 19.52 9.78
N ALA A 268 6.60 18.74 9.63
CA ALA A 268 7.93 19.06 10.16
C ALA A 268 8.50 20.33 9.51
N GLY A 269 8.19 20.54 8.23
CA GLY A 269 8.78 21.61 7.45
C GLY A 269 10.25 21.34 7.11
N ARG A 270 10.84 22.25 6.34
CA ARG A 270 12.16 22.06 5.74
C ARG A 270 13.30 21.90 6.75
N SER A 271 13.35 22.77 7.75
CA SER A 271 14.47 22.79 8.72
C SER A 271 14.53 21.51 9.54
N GLU A 272 13.36 21.02 10.00
CA GLU A 272 13.28 19.82 10.81
C GLU A 272 13.51 18.56 9.97
N TYR A 273 12.97 18.53 8.74
CA TYR A 273 13.26 17.47 7.78
C TYR A 273 14.77 17.34 7.51
N GLU A 274 15.47 18.45 7.20
CA GLU A 274 16.92 18.44 6.94
C GLU A 274 17.71 17.94 8.16
N ARG A 275 17.32 18.39 9.37
CA ARG A 275 17.93 17.94 10.63
C ARG A 275 17.78 16.44 10.87
N LEU A 276 16.57 15.90 10.65
CA LEU A 276 16.30 14.47 10.82
C LEU A 276 16.96 13.66 9.71
N LEU A 277 16.99 14.16 8.47
CA LEU A 277 17.62 13.49 7.34
C LEU A 277 19.12 13.27 7.59
N GLU A 278 19.84 14.31 8.02
CA GLU A 278 21.27 14.23 8.34
C GLU A 278 21.58 13.23 9.46
N GLY A 279 20.71 13.15 10.47
CA GLY A 279 20.91 12.26 11.62
C GLY A 279 20.47 10.81 11.39
N LEU A 280 19.33 10.60 10.73
CA LEU A 280 18.65 9.30 10.73
C LEU A 280 18.78 8.51 9.43
N HIS A 281 18.85 9.17 8.27
CA HIS A 281 18.73 8.48 6.98
C HIS A 281 19.87 7.47 6.75
N GLN A 282 21.10 7.81 7.14
CA GLN A 282 22.25 6.90 7.02
C GLN A 282 22.08 5.62 7.84
N THR A 283 21.41 5.69 8.99
CA THR A 283 21.23 4.54 9.90
C THR A 283 19.97 3.75 9.58
N MET A 284 18.88 4.43 9.21
CA MET A 284 17.56 3.82 9.00
C MET A 284 17.33 3.39 7.53
N GLY A 285 18.02 4.02 6.57
CA GLY A 285 17.70 3.89 5.15
C GLY A 285 16.23 4.23 4.90
N ALA A 286 15.54 3.38 4.13
CA ALA A 286 14.12 3.57 3.82
C ALA A 286 13.20 3.62 5.07
N ARG A 287 13.57 2.98 6.19
CA ARG A 287 12.79 3.07 7.45
C ARG A 287 12.73 4.49 8.00
N PHE A 288 13.56 5.42 7.52
CA PHE A 288 13.45 6.84 7.83
C PHE A 288 12.04 7.38 7.57
N TRP A 289 11.40 6.97 6.47
CA TRP A 289 10.09 7.52 6.06
C TRP A 289 8.96 7.18 7.01
N THR A 290 9.06 6.07 7.76
CA THR A 290 8.03 5.70 8.73
C THR A 290 7.99 6.64 9.92
N VAL A 291 9.09 7.33 10.25
CA VAL A 291 9.12 8.38 11.30
C VAL A 291 8.16 9.53 10.95
N PHE A 292 8.05 9.86 9.66
CA PHE A 292 7.17 10.93 9.17
C PHE A 292 5.71 10.49 9.00
N THR A 293 5.35 9.26 9.36
CA THR A 293 3.94 8.83 9.32
C THR A 293 3.15 9.31 10.54
N SER A 294 3.83 9.75 11.60
CA SER A 294 3.24 10.18 12.87
C SER A 294 3.64 11.62 13.21
N PRO A 295 2.77 12.62 12.98
CA PRO A 295 3.03 14.01 13.39
C PRO A 295 3.33 14.14 14.89
N ALA A 296 2.65 13.38 15.74
CA ALA A 296 2.89 13.40 17.19
C ALA A 296 4.31 12.93 17.56
N LEU A 297 4.86 11.96 16.82
CA LEU A 297 6.26 11.55 16.98
C LEU A 297 7.21 12.69 16.58
N LEU A 298 6.94 13.38 15.47
CA LEU A 298 7.73 14.53 15.03
C LEU A 298 7.71 15.66 16.08
N ASP A 299 6.54 15.97 16.65
CA ASP A 299 6.40 16.97 17.73
C ASP A 299 7.26 16.62 18.95
N SER A 300 7.33 15.32 19.30
CA SER A 300 8.21 14.85 20.38
C SER A 300 9.70 15.04 20.02
N LEU A 301 10.08 14.82 18.75
CA LEU A 301 11.46 14.92 18.28
C LEU A 301 11.97 16.36 18.12
N GLU A 302 11.10 17.33 17.87
CA GLU A 302 11.44 18.74 17.59
C GLU A 302 12.39 19.34 18.65
N ASN A 303 12.15 19.02 19.94
CA ASN A 303 12.92 19.57 21.06
C ASN A 303 14.09 18.67 21.52
N LYS A 304 14.38 17.57 20.81
CA LYS A 304 15.41 16.59 21.18
C LYS A 304 16.70 16.82 20.41
N SER A 305 17.84 16.57 21.06
CA SER A 305 19.12 16.72 20.39
C SER A 305 19.28 15.66 19.29
N THR A 306 19.95 16.02 18.18
CA THR A 306 20.23 15.05 17.10
C THR A 306 20.99 13.83 17.62
N GLY A 307 21.85 14.01 18.63
CA GLY A 307 22.55 12.91 19.29
C GLY A 307 21.61 11.90 19.94
N ASP A 308 20.61 12.36 20.71
CA ASP A 308 19.65 11.47 21.37
C ASP A 308 18.78 10.74 20.33
N ILE A 309 18.40 11.44 19.26
CA ILE A 309 17.61 10.89 18.15
C ILE A 309 18.39 9.77 17.43
N VAL A 310 19.68 9.97 17.17
CA VAL A 310 20.56 8.96 16.55
C VAL A 310 20.66 7.71 17.42
N GLU A 311 20.74 7.84 18.75
CA GLU A 311 20.75 6.69 19.65
C GLU A 311 19.44 5.87 19.61
N MET A 312 18.33 6.48 19.18
CA MET A 312 17.03 5.80 19.00
C MET A 312 16.79 5.30 17.58
N ALA A 313 17.64 5.63 16.60
CA ALA A 313 17.39 5.43 15.17
C ALA A 313 16.98 4.00 14.80
N GLY A 314 17.54 2.98 15.46
CA GLY A 314 17.19 1.58 15.20
C GLY A 314 15.74 1.19 15.53
N HIS A 315 15.04 2.01 16.31
CA HIS A 315 13.72 1.69 16.89
C HIS A 315 12.67 2.80 16.68
N LEU A 316 13.05 4.00 16.21
CA LEU A 316 12.12 5.14 16.09
C LEU A 316 10.87 4.86 15.25
N ASP A 317 10.99 4.02 14.22
CA ASP A 317 9.87 3.64 13.35
C ASP A 317 8.75 2.85 14.04
N ARG A 318 9.03 2.28 15.22
CA ARG A 318 8.11 1.48 16.01
C ARG A 318 7.88 2.07 17.41
N MET A 319 8.30 3.30 17.66
CA MET A 319 8.17 3.96 18.96
C MET A 319 7.08 5.04 18.95
N GLY A 320 6.33 5.13 20.04
CA GLY A 320 5.38 6.20 20.31
C GLY A 320 6.04 7.44 20.90
N PRO A 321 5.45 8.63 20.72
CA PRO A 321 6.02 9.90 21.18
C PRO A 321 6.28 9.92 22.68
N GLU A 322 5.37 9.40 23.50
CA GLU A 322 5.52 9.41 24.96
C GLU A 322 6.63 8.47 25.44
N ALA A 323 6.91 7.40 24.67
CA ALA A 323 8.03 6.52 24.95
C ALA A 323 9.36 7.23 24.65
N VAL A 324 9.45 7.92 23.51
CA VAL A 324 10.62 8.74 23.15
C VAL A 324 10.85 9.83 24.20
N ASP A 325 9.80 10.55 24.62
CA ASP A 325 9.87 11.55 25.70
C ASP A 325 10.40 10.94 27.00
N SER A 326 9.85 9.79 27.40
CA SER A 326 10.28 9.10 28.62
C SER A 326 11.74 8.68 28.59
N LEU A 327 12.23 8.16 27.45
CA LEU A 327 13.64 7.75 27.36
C LEU A 327 14.57 8.96 27.48
N VAL A 328 14.28 10.05 26.79
CA VAL A 328 15.13 11.27 26.85
C VAL A 328 15.01 11.99 28.20
N GLU A 329 13.86 11.92 28.87
CA GLU A 329 13.67 12.51 30.22
C GLU A 329 14.54 11.80 31.28
N PHE A 330 14.61 10.47 31.24
CA PHE A 330 15.22 9.68 32.33
C PHE A 330 16.61 9.13 32.03
N LEU A 331 16.96 8.90 30.76
CA LEU A 331 18.22 8.27 30.38
C LEU A 331 19.23 9.30 29.88
N GLN A 332 20.49 9.05 30.16
CA GLN A 332 21.58 9.77 29.51
C GLN A 332 21.74 9.24 28.07
N ARG A 333 22.18 10.09 27.13
CA ARG A 333 22.42 9.72 25.74
C ARG A 333 23.08 8.34 25.53
N PRO A 334 24.25 8.02 26.15
CA PRO A 334 24.92 6.73 25.93
C PRO A 334 24.14 5.52 26.50
N GLN A 335 23.09 5.74 27.29
CA GLN A 335 22.25 4.66 27.84
C GLN A 335 21.06 4.32 26.93
N ILE A 336 20.69 5.20 25.99
CA ILE A 336 19.49 5.04 25.16
C ILE A 336 19.59 3.83 24.22
N ALA A 337 20.64 3.75 23.40
CA ALA A 337 20.79 2.61 22.49
C ALA A 337 20.99 1.26 23.21
N PRO A 338 21.83 1.15 24.27
CA PRO A 338 21.90 -0.05 25.09
C PRO A 338 20.55 -0.45 25.70
N PHE A 339 19.76 0.55 26.12
CA PHE A 339 18.43 0.30 26.65
C PHE A 339 17.52 -0.37 25.62
N LEU A 340 17.43 0.21 24.42
CA LEU A 340 16.59 -0.30 23.34
C LEU A 340 17.04 -1.67 22.84
N ARG A 341 18.35 -1.90 22.68
CA ARG A 341 18.90 -3.23 22.32
C ARG A 341 18.58 -4.31 23.35
N THR A 342 18.70 -3.95 24.64
CA THR A 342 18.39 -4.88 25.73
C THR A 342 16.89 -5.18 25.79
N ALA A 343 16.04 -4.17 25.57
CA ALA A 343 14.60 -4.35 25.49
C ALA A 343 14.23 -5.36 24.39
N GLU A 344 14.73 -5.17 23.18
CA GLU A 344 14.48 -6.06 22.03
C GLU A 344 15.04 -7.48 22.23
N SER A 345 16.14 -7.63 22.98
CA SER A 345 16.72 -8.94 23.28
C SER A 345 15.95 -9.72 24.36
N ASN A 346 15.14 -9.06 25.17
CA ASN A 346 14.44 -9.66 26.32
C ASN A 346 12.90 -9.65 26.19
N LEU A 347 12.35 -8.83 25.30
CA LEU A 347 10.92 -8.75 25.00
C LEU A 347 10.69 -9.28 23.58
N ASP A 348 9.61 -10.01 23.36
CA ASP A 348 9.18 -10.29 21.99
C ASP A 348 8.72 -8.99 21.31
N THR A 349 8.71 -8.98 19.97
CA THR A 349 8.37 -7.80 19.16
C THR A 349 7.02 -7.20 19.54
N LYS A 350 6.01 -8.04 19.79
CA LYS A 350 4.68 -7.58 20.14
C LYS A 350 4.67 -6.92 21.52
N THR A 351 5.32 -7.52 22.51
CA THR A 351 5.44 -6.95 23.86
C THR A 351 6.22 -5.64 23.85
N PHE A 352 7.27 -5.54 23.03
CA PHE A 352 7.99 -4.27 22.83
C PHE A 352 7.05 -3.19 22.26
N GLU A 353 6.31 -3.49 21.18
CA GLU A 353 5.37 -2.56 20.55
C GLU A 353 4.21 -2.18 21.49
N ASP A 354 3.67 -3.12 22.26
CA ASP A 354 2.60 -2.89 23.25
C ASP A 354 3.04 -1.93 24.37
N ILE A 355 4.35 -1.86 24.67
CA ILE A 355 4.90 -0.98 25.71
C ILE A 355 5.37 0.35 25.12
N PHE A 356 6.20 0.29 24.08
CA PHE A 356 6.93 1.44 23.55
C PHE A 356 6.39 1.99 22.24
N GLY A 357 5.45 1.31 21.57
CA GLY A 357 5.03 1.62 20.20
C GLY A 357 3.82 2.54 20.04
N ILE A 358 3.08 2.36 18.95
CA ILE A 358 1.94 3.20 18.55
C ILE A 358 0.70 2.30 18.33
N PRO A 359 -0.29 2.29 19.26
CA PRO A 359 -0.28 2.90 20.58
C PRO A 359 0.50 2.05 21.59
N GLY A 360 1.35 2.69 22.39
CA GLY A 360 2.10 2.04 23.47
C GLY A 360 1.44 2.21 24.83
N GLN A 361 2.18 1.88 25.89
CA GLN A 361 1.80 2.11 27.28
C GLN A 361 2.74 3.14 27.93
N PRO A 362 2.43 4.45 27.84
CA PRO A 362 3.32 5.52 28.30
C PRO A 362 3.79 5.36 29.75
N ARG A 363 2.89 4.88 30.63
CA ARG A 363 3.21 4.64 32.04
C ARG A 363 4.28 3.57 32.22
N LEU A 364 4.19 2.47 31.48
CA LEU A 364 5.18 1.40 31.54
C LEU A 364 6.50 1.83 30.91
N ALA A 365 6.47 2.49 29.74
CA ALA A 365 7.67 3.01 29.09
C ALA A 365 8.45 3.94 30.05
N ARG A 366 7.74 4.86 30.71
CA ARG A 366 8.30 5.73 31.76
C ARG A 366 8.91 4.95 32.92
N GLN A 367 8.22 3.92 33.39
CA GLN A 367 8.69 3.11 34.51
C GLN A 367 9.97 2.34 34.16
N PHE A 368 10.07 1.77 32.95
CA PHE A 368 11.30 1.14 32.48
C PHE A 368 12.44 2.15 32.41
N ALA A 369 12.20 3.34 31.85
CA ALA A 369 13.21 4.40 31.75
C ALA A 369 13.70 4.84 33.15
N GLN A 370 12.79 5.02 34.11
CA GLN A 370 13.12 5.35 35.50
C GLN A 370 13.94 4.26 36.21
N LYS A 371 13.54 2.99 36.06
CA LYS A 371 14.28 1.87 36.65
C LYS A 371 15.66 1.73 36.03
N ALA A 372 15.78 1.93 34.72
CA ALA A 372 17.06 1.94 34.02
C ALA A 372 17.96 3.09 34.50
N ALA A 373 17.42 4.30 34.70
CA ALA A 373 18.16 5.44 35.23
C ALA A 373 18.74 5.20 36.64
N GLN A 374 18.11 4.33 37.44
CA GLN A 374 18.60 3.94 38.77
C GLN A 374 19.77 2.96 38.72
N LEU A 375 19.97 2.26 37.59
CA LEU A 375 21.11 1.39 37.36
C LEU A 375 22.33 2.27 37.04
N ARG A 376 22.94 2.89 38.06
CA ARG A 376 24.21 3.61 37.88
C ARG A 376 25.28 2.59 37.44
N PRO A 377 25.82 2.68 36.21
CA PRO A 377 26.98 1.88 35.85
C PRO A 377 28.20 2.36 36.63
N GLU A 378 29.13 1.46 36.96
CA GLU A 378 30.42 1.88 37.49
C GLU A 378 31.28 2.41 36.33
N GLY A 379 31.19 3.72 36.07
CA GLY A 379 31.82 4.36 34.92
C GLY A 379 31.02 4.21 33.63
N ASP A 380 31.70 4.25 32.47
CA ASP A 380 31.07 4.15 31.14
C ASP A 380 30.96 2.69 30.64
N ASP A 381 30.83 1.71 31.55
CA ASP A 381 30.71 0.29 31.17
C ASP A 381 29.29 -0.03 30.65
N VAL A 382 29.13 0.11 29.33
CA VAL A 382 27.90 -0.23 28.61
C VAL A 382 27.48 -1.68 28.80
N ALA A 383 28.44 -2.62 28.87
CA ALA A 383 28.13 -4.05 28.98
C ALA A 383 27.58 -4.39 30.38
N GLU A 384 28.11 -3.74 31.42
CA GLU A 384 27.56 -3.86 32.76
C GLU A 384 26.13 -3.32 32.82
N PHE A 385 25.88 -2.15 32.21
CA PHE A 385 24.55 -1.54 32.14
C PHE A 385 23.54 -2.47 31.44
N GLU A 386 23.85 -3.01 30.26
CA GLU A 386 22.99 -3.95 29.53
C GLU A 386 22.71 -5.23 30.35
N LYS A 387 23.75 -5.77 31.02
CA LYS A 387 23.59 -6.94 31.89
C LYS A 387 22.62 -6.65 33.04
N ARG A 388 22.77 -5.52 33.74
CA ARG A 388 21.88 -5.11 34.84
C ARG A 388 20.46 -4.86 34.32
N LEU A 389 20.33 -4.23 33.16
CA LEU A 389 19.05 -3.91 32.53
C LEU A 389 18.29 -5.17 32.10
N SER A 390 18.99 -6.24 31.69
CA SER A 390 18.34 -7.52 31.38
C SER A 390 17.51 -8.09 32.54
N PHE A 391 17.93 -7.84 33.79
CA PHE A 391 17.15 -8.24 34.97
C PHE A 391 15.85 -7.44 35.11
N VAL A 392 15.84 -6.16 34.72
CA VAL A 392 14.64 -5.32 34.74
C VAL A 392 13.60 -5.84 33.76
N PHE A 393 14.00 -6.13 32.52
CA PHE A 393 13.09 -6.69 31.52
C PHE A 393 12.62 -8.10 31.90
N LYS A 394 13.49 -8.96 32.43
CA LYS A 394 13.11 -10.29 32.91
C LYS A 394 12.16 -10.26 34.11
N ALA A 395 12.29 -9.26 34.99
CA ALA A 395 11.35 -9.07 36.09
C ALA A 395 9.94 -8.75 35.56
N TYR A 396 9.84 -7.90 34.53
CA TYR A 396 8.57 -7.63 33.87
C TYR A 396 7.98 -8.89 33.21
N THR A 397 8.77 -9.65 32.44
CA THR A 397 8.25 -10.85 31.76
C THR A 397 7.81 -11.93 32.74
N THR A 398 8.42 -12.00 33.94
CA THR A 398 8.05 -12.95 34.98
C THR A 398 6.78 -12.52 35.73
N ALA A 399 6.63 -11.23 36.02
CA ALA A 399 5.50 -10.71 36.80
C ALA A 399 5.05 -9.29 36.33
N PRO A 400 4.35 -9.18 35.19
CA PRO A 400 3.99 -7.87 34.61
C PRO A 400 3.13 -7.01 35.55
N GLN A 401 2.21 -7.65 36.27
CA GLN A 401 1.28 -6.98 37.18
C GLN A 401 1.98 -6.36 38.39
N ASP A 402 3.00 -7.03 38.93
CA ASP A 402 3.74 -6.53 40.09
C ASP A 402 4.78 -5.50 39.67
N PHE A 403 5.33 -5.62 38.46
CA PHE A 403 6.14 -4.58 37.86
C PHE A 403 5.34 -3.27 37.77
N ALA A 404 4.12 -3.32 37.23
CA ALA A 404 3.27 -2.13 37.06
C ALA A 404 2.80 -1.49 38.39
N LYS A 405 2.69 -2.25 39.48
CA LYS A 405 2.29 -1.76 40.82
C LYS A 405 3.38 -0.98 41.55
N GLY A 406 4.64 -1.05 41.12
CA GLY A 406 5.75 -0.30 41.71
C GLY A 406 5.77 1.19 41.39
N LEU A 407 4.59 1.79 41.21
CA LEU A 407 4.29 3.23 41.08
C LEU A 407 3.70 3.72 42.40
#